data_AF-A0A8D1LHI8-F1
#
_entry.id   AF-A0A8D1LHI8-F1
#
_cell.length_a   1.000
_cell.length_b   1.000
_cell.length_c   1.000
_cell.angle_alpha   90.00
_cell.angle_beta   90.00
_cell.angle_gamma   90.00
#
_symmetry.space_group_name_H-M   'P 1'
#
loop_
_entity.id
_entity.type
_entity.pdbx_description
1 polymer ?
#
loop_
_entity_poly.entity_id
_entity_poly.type
_entity_poly.pdbx_seq_one_letter_code
_entity_poly.pdbx_strand_id
1 'polypeptide(L)'
;MIEAHVDTKKKKKRTTNGYLLCLFCIGFTKKRNNQIWKTSYAQHQQVCQIRKKVMEIMTREVQTNELKEVVNKLIPDGTGKDIERACQSIYLLYDVFVRELKMLKKPKFELGKRMELHGKGSSSGNASGAETGAKVKRANGYEPPVQKSA
;
A
#
# COMPACT_ATOMS: atom_id res chain seq x y z
N MET A 1 6.87 12.59 -15.26
CA MET A 1 6.88 11.68 -14.10
C MET A 1 6.95 12.51 -12.84
N ILE A 2 6.12 12.20 -11.84
CA ILE A 2 6.09 12.89 -10.55
C ILE A 2 6.28 11.84 -9.48
N GLU A 3 7.28 12.05 -8.64
CA GLU A 3 7.59 11.18 -7.51
C GLU A 3 7.42 11.93 -6.19
N ALA A 4 6.90 11.24 -5.19
CA ALA A 4 6.80 11.70 -3.82
C ALA A 4 7.09 10.56 -2.86
N HIS A 5 7.76 10.86 -1.75
CA HIS A 5 7.96 9.91 -0.67
C HIS A 5 7.52 10.54 0.66
N VAL A 6 6.96 9.71 1.53
CA VAL A 6 6.59 10.10 2.89
C VAL A 6 7.29 9.17 3.86
N ASP A 7 8.21 9.74 4.63
CA ASP A 7 8.80 9.09 5.79
C ASP A 7 8.02 9.49 7.05
N THR A 8 7.34 8.51 7.64
CA THR A 8 6.50 8.76 8.82
C THR A 8 7.35 9.10 10.06
N LYS A 9 8.62 8.64 10.12
CA LYS A 9 9.58 9.00 11.17
C LYS A 9 9.88 10.49 11.13
N LYS A 10 10.22 11.04 9.96
CA LYS A 10 10.55 12.47 9.80
C LYS A 10 9.38 13.37 10.17
N LYS A 11 8.15 12.95 9.90
CA LYS A 11 6.97 13.73 10.26
C LYS A 11 6.52 13.55 11.72
N LYS A 12 7.19 12.69 12.51
CA LYS A 12 6.76 12.26 13.86
C LYS A 12 5.35 11.67 13.86
N LYS A 13 4.94 11.11 12.72
CA LYS A 13 3.63 10.50 12.50
C LYS A 13 3.79 9.01 12.58
N ARG A 14 3.07 8.36 13.48
CA ARG A 14 3.16 6.91 13.67
C ARG A 14 1.82 6.33 13.29
N THR A 15 1.86 5.13 12.72
CA THR A 15 0.67 4.26 12.68
C THR A 15 0.21 4.05 14.13
N THR A 16 -1.09 3.88 14.36
CA THR A 16 -1.66 3.64 15.70
C THR A 16 -0.93 2.52 16.46
N ASN A 17 -0.52 1.47 15.74
CA ASN A 17 0.15 0.29 16.32
C ASN A 17 1.66 0.46 16.50
N GLY A 18 2.21 1.67 16.31
CA GLY A 18 3.62 1.99 16.53
C GLY A 18 4.58 1.64 15.38
N TYR A 19 4.05 1.25 14.21
CA TYR A 19 4.87 1.03 13.01
C TYR A 19 5.31 2.36 12.39
N LEU A 20 6.57 2.41 11.97
CA LEU A 20 7.13 3.48 11.15
C LEU A 20 7.31 2.97 9.71
N LEU A 21 6.71 3.69 8.77
CA LEU A 21 6.64 3.31 7.36
C LEU A 21 7.26 4.42 6.50
N CYS A 22 7.84 4.04 5.37
CA CYS A 22 8.23 4.94 4.30
C CYS A 22 7.49 4.50 3.03
N LEU A 23 6.64 5.37 2.50
CA LEU A 23 5.84 5.09 1.32
C LEU A 23 6.37 5.90 0.14
N PHE A 24 6.45 5.26 -1.02
CA PHE A 24 6.86 5.88 -2.28
C PHE A 24 5.67 5.87 -3.24
N CYS A 25 5.29 7.05 -3.72
CA CYS A 25 4.25 7.22 -4.72
C CYS A 25 4.86 7.75 -6.01
N ILE A 26 4.37 7.24 -7.12
CA ILE A 26 4.69 7.72 -8.47
C ILE A 26 3.38 8.00 -9.20
N GLY A 27 3.43 8.98 -10.11
CA GLY A 27 2.31 9.30 -10.99
C GLY A 27 2.78 9.95 -12.28
N PHE A 28 1.94 9.83 -13.31
CA PHE A 28 2.23 10.35 -14.64
C PHE A 28 1.22 11.43 -15.05
N THR A 29 1.65 12.37 -15.89
CA THR A 29 0.83 13.49 -16.34
C THR A 29 -0.02 13.08 -17.53
N LYS A 30 -1.35 13.16 -17.39
CA LYS A 30 -2.28 12.69 -18.42
C LYS A 30 -2.48 13.76 -19.49
N LYS A 31 -2.44 13.34 -20.75
CA LYS A 31 -2.85 14.18 -21.88
C LYS A 31 -4.38 14.36 -21.87
N ARG A 32 -4.86 15.58 -22.09
CA ARG A 32 -6.31 15.84 -22.28
C ARG A 32 -6.76 15.29 -23.65
N ASN A 33 -7.98 14.77 -23.74
CA ASN A 33 -8.49 14.18 -24.99
C ASN A 33 -8.44 15.16 -26.18
N ASN A 34 -8.72 16.45 -25.93
CA ASN A 34 -8.77 17.48 -26.98
C ASN A 34 -7.43 18.22 -27.17
N GLN A 35 -6.33 17.68 -26.63
CA GLN A 35 -5.02 18.32 -26.70
C GLN A 35 -4.31 17.97 -28.01
N ILE A 36 -4.01 18.99 -28.82
CA ILE A 36 -3.31 18.83 -30.10
C ILE A 36 -1.83 18.51 -29.86
N TRP A 37 -1.20 19.19 -28.89
CA TRP A 37 0.22 18.98 -28.57
C TRP A 37 0.53 17.54 -28.13
N LYS A 38 1.71 17.06 -28.51
CA LYS A 38 2.22 15.73 -28.13
C LYS A 38 2.61 15.68 -26.65
N THR A 39 3.12 16.77 -26.10
CA THR A 39 3.66 16.85 -24.75
C THR A 39 2.65 17.38 -23.74
N SER A 40 2.64 16.80 -22.53
CA SER A 40 1.76 17.18 -21.42
C SER A 40 2.61 17.33 -20.15
N TYR A 41 3.51 18.31 -20.16
CA TYR A 41 4.40 18.59 -19.04
C TYR A 41 3.75 19.52 -18.04
N ALA A 42 3.86 19.19 -16.76
CA ALA A 42 3.48 20.08 -15.66
C ALA A 42 4.63 21.05 -15.39
N GLN A 43 4.29 22.32 -15.11
CA GLN A 43 5.27 23.32 -14.68
C GLN A 43 5.82 22.98 -13.29
N HIS A 44 7.01 23.50 -12.96
CA HIS A 44 7.67 23.21 -11.69
C HIS A 44 6.77 23.51 -10.46
N GLN A 45 6.06 24.64 -10.48
CA GLN A 45 5.14 25.02 -9.41
C GLN A 45 3.98 24.01 -9.25
N GLN A 46 3.41 23.53 -10.37
CA GLN A 46 2.36 22.50 -10.35
C GLN A 46 2.89 21.19 -9.79
N VAL A 47 4.11 20.78 -10.17
CA VAL A 47 4.76 19.58 -9.62
C VAL A 47 4.95 19.70 -8.10
N CYS A 48 5.37 20.87 -7.61
CA CYS A 48 5.50 21.13 -6.18
C CYS A 48 4.15 21.09 -5.45
N GLN A 49 3.08 21.62 -6.04
CA GLN A 49 1.73 21.55 -5.47
C GLN A 49 1.19 20.12 -5.45
N ILE A 50 1.38 19.35 -6.53
CA ILE A 50 1.01 17.93 -6.61
C ILE A 50 1.73 17.15 -5.53
N ARG A 51 3.05 17.32 -5.38
CA ARG A 51 3.84 16.67 -4.33
C ARG A 51 3.32 16.99 -2.93
N LYS A 52 2.94 18.24 -2.66
CA LYS A 52 2.33 18.63 -1.37
C LYS A 52 1.02 17.88 -1.11
N LYS A 53 0.11 17.84 -2.10
CA LYS A 53 -1.17 17.10 -2.03
C LYS A 53 -0.99 15.60 -1.84
N VAL A 54 -0.09 14.98 -2.61
CA VAL A 54 0.25 13.55 -2.49
C VAL A 54 0.74 13.25 -1.07
N MET A 55 1.70 14.05 -0.57
CA MET A 55 2.22 13.86 0.76
C MET A 55 1.16 14.04 1.84
N GLU A 56 0.25 15.01 1.69
CA GLU A 56 -0.85 15.25 2.63
C GLU A 56 -1.78 14.04 2.76
N ILE A 57 -2.25 13.50 1.62
CA ILE A 57 -3.18 12.35 1.59
C ILE A 57 -2.51 11.09 2.13
N MET A 58 -1.29 10.78 1.67
CA MET A 58 -0.55 9.62 2.17
C MET A 58 -0.28 9.72 3.67
N THR A 59 0.02 10.93 4.15
CA THR A 59 0.24 11.16 5.57
C THR A 59 -1.03 10.96 6.37
N ARG A 60 -2.18 11.44 5.88
CA ARG A 60 -3.49 11.25 6.52
C ARG A 60 -3.82 9.76 6.65
N GLU A 61 -3.71 9.00 5.55
CA GLU A 61 -4.05 7.57 5.54
C GLU A 61 -3.20 6.74 6.51
N VAL A 62 -1.92 7.05 6.66
CA VAL A 62 -1.04 6.31 7.56
C VAL A 62 -1.25 6.70 9.03
N GLN A 63 -1.73 7.92 9.30
CA GLN A 63 -1.98 8.38 10.66
C GLN A 63 -3.27 7.85 11.26
N THR A 64 -4.32 7.71 10.46
CA THR A 64 -5.65 7.33 10.96
C THR A 64 -5.82 5.83 11.11
N ASN A 65 -5.07 5.05 10.33
CA ASN A 65 -5.34 3.63 10.14
C ASN A 65 -4.26 2.76 10.79
N GLU A 66 -4.62 1.51 11.08
CA GLU A 66 -3.66 0.48 11.49
C GLU A 66 -2.95 -0.17 10.29
N LEU A 67 -1.87 -0.93 10.54
CA LEU A 67 -1.10 -1.57 9.47
C LEU A 67 -1.98 -2.47 8.58
N LYS A 68 -2.92 -3.21 9.19
CA LYS A 68 -3.85 -4.08 8.46
C LYS A 68 -4.74 -3.30 7.49
N GLU A 69 -5.28 -2.18 7.94
CA GLU A 69 -6.16 -1.34 7.16
C GLU A 69 -5.40 -0.60 6.04
N VAL A 70 -4.18 -0.14 6.33
CA VAL A 70 -3.30 0.45 5.32
C VAL A 70 -3.04 -0.57 4.20
N VAL A 71 -2.72 -1.82 4.53
CA VAL A 71 -2.51 -2.88 3.52
C VAL A 71 -3.80 -3.17 2.75
N ASN A 72 -4.94 -3.28 3.42
CA ASN A 72 -6.23 -3.52 2.76
C ASN A 72 -6.62 -2.42 1.77
N LYS A 73 -6.26 -1.16 2.04
CA LYS A 73 -6.46 -0.03 1.12
C LYS A 73 -5.48 -0.02 -0.05
N LEU A 74 -4.28 -0.57 0.14
CA LEU A 74 -3.27 -0.65 -0.91
C LEU A 74 -3.54 -1.77 -1.92
N ILE A 75 -4.16 -2.89 -1.52
CA ILE A 75 -4.49 -4.00 -2.44
C ILE A 75 -5.34 -3.56 -3.66
N PRO A 76 -6.43 -2.79 -3.49
CA PRO A 76 -7.22 -2.28 -4.62
C PRO A 76 -6.75 -0.90 -5.16
N ASP A 77 -5.55 -0.45 -4.76
CA ASP A 77 -4.99 0.88 -5.04
C ASP A 77 -5.92 2.05 -4.65
N GLY A 78 -6.60 1.95 -3.50
CA GLY A 78 -7.52 2.98 -3.02
C GLY A 78 -6.84 4.34 -2.84
N THR A 79 -5.66 4.35 -2.22
CA THR A 79 -4.87 5.56 -2.00
C THR A 79 -4.44 6.23 -3.32
N GLY A 80 -4.11 5.45 -4.35
CA GLY A 80 -3.71 5.98 -5.66
C GLY A 80 -4.86 6.75 -6.34
N LYS A 81 -6.07 6.17 -6.31
CA LYS A 81 -7.29 6.78 -6.85
C LYS A 81 -7.69 8.05 -6.10
N ASP A 82 -7.52 8.08 -4.79
CA ASP A 82 -7.79 9.27 -3.98
C ASP A 82 -6.82 10.42 -4.31
N ILE A 83 -5.55 10.11 -4.55
CA ILE A 83 -4.55 11.09 -5.00
C ILE A 83 -4.91 11.60 -6.39
N GLU A 84 -5.27 10.73 -7.33
CA GLU A 84 -5.67 11.13 -8.68
C GLU A 84 -6.84 12.13 -8.61
N ARG A 85 -7.89 11.80 -7.86
CA ARG A 85 -9.07 12.66 -7.67
C ARG A 85 -8.71 14.01 -7.06
N ALA A 86 -7.87 14.04 -6.03
CA ALA A 86 -7.49 15.30 -5.37
C ALA A 86 -6.59 16.18 -6.24
N CYS A 87 -5.71 15.58 -7.05
CA CYS A 87 -4.77 16.29 -7.91
C CYS A 87 -5.40 16.78 -9.22
N GLN A 88 -6.57 16.28 -9.63
CA GLN A 88 -7.30 16.74 -10.82
C GLN A 88 -7.52 18.26 -10.86
N SER A 89 -7.60 18.92 -9.70
CA SER A 89 -7.71 20.38 -9.58
C SER A 89 -6.47 21.15 -10.05
N ILE A 90 -5.28 20.54 -9.98
CA ILE A 90 -3.99 21.16 -10.34
C ILE A 90 -3.58 20.73 -11.76
N TYR A 91 -3.55 19.42 -11.99
CA TYR A 91 -3.19 18.83 -13.27
C TYR A 91 -3.77 17.42 -13.37
N LEU A 92 -4.11 16.97 -14.58
CA LEU A 92 -4.58 15.60 -14.76
C LEU A 92 -3.44 14.61 -14.57
N LEU A 93 -3.66 13.64 -13.68
CA LEU A 93 -2.75 12.51 -13.51
C LEU A 93 -3.39 11.24 -14.06
N TYR A 94 -2.56 10.27 -14.40
CA TYR A 94 -2.94 8.89 -14.67
C TYR A 94 -1.86 7.97 -14.11
N ASP A 95 -2.22 6.70 -13.90
CA ASP A 95 -1.34 5.67 -13.35
C ASP A 95 -0.61 6.16 -12.09
N VAL A 96 -1.40 6.53 -11.07
CA VAL A 96 -0.89 6.91 -9.76
C VAL A 96 -0.88 5.69 -8.85
N PHE A 97 0.31 5.23 -8.47
CA PHE A 97 0.48 4.04 -7.65
C PHE A 97 1.52 4.22 -6.55
N VAL A 98 1.35 3.45 -5.48
CA VAL A 98 2.35 3.32 -4.42
C VAL A 98 3.36 2.27 -4.89
N ARG A 99 4.52 2.73 -5.37
CA ARG A 99 5.58 1.86 -5.92
C ARG A 99 6.16 0.92 -4.88
N GLU A 100 6.36 1.41 -3.66
CA GLU A 100 6.99 0.63 -2.60
C GLU A 100 6.58 1.14 -1.22
N LEU A 101 6.48 0.22 -0.28
CA LEU A 101 6.26 0.52 1.14
C LEU A 101 7.37 -0.17 1.94
N LYS A 102 8.22 0.63 2.59
CA LYS A 102 9.32 0.15 3.43
C LYS A 102 8.96 0.28 4.90
N MET A 103 9.16 -0.78 5.67
CA MET A 103 9.09 -0.70 7.14
C MET A 103 10.41 -0.17 7.68
N LEU A 104 10.38 0.98 8.35
CA LEU A 104 11.56 1.58 8.98
C LEU A 104 11.78 1.02 10.38
N LYS A 105 10.70 0.86 11.15
CA LYS A 105 10.76 0.33 12.50
C LYS A 105 9.53 -0.51 12.79
N LYS A 106 9.78 -1.72 13.28
CA LYS A 106 8.77 -2.60 13.84
C LYS A 106 8.62 -2.29 15.34
N PRO A 107 7.38 -2.28 15.88
CA PRO A 107 7.16 -2.21 17.32
C PRO A 107 7.70 -3.48 18.01
N LYS A 108 7.76 -3.47 19.35
CA LYS A 108 8.11 -4.67 20.11
C LYS A 108 7.12 -5.79 19.77
N PHE A 109 7.63 -7.00 19.63
CA PHE A 109 6.83 -8.16 19.24
C PHE A 109 5.88 -8.56 20.37
N GLU A 110 4.59 -8.64 20.06
CA GLU A 110 3.55 -9.09 20.99
C GLU A 110 2.74 -10.22 20.34
N LEU A 111 2.66 -11.38 21.01
CA LEU A 111 2.02 -12.57 20.47
C LEU A 111 0.52 -12.37 20.23
N GLY A 112 -0.16 -11.64 21.13
CA GLY A 112 -1.60 -11.36 21.04
C GLY A 112 -1.97 -10.58 19.76
N LYS A 113 -1.27 -9.48 19.49
CA LYS A 113 -1.48 -8.68 18.26
C LYS A 113 -1.23 -9.51 17.00
N ARG A 114 -0.26 -10.43 17.01
CA ARG A 114 0.01 -11.32 15.86
C ARG A 114 -1.12 -12.33 15.66
N MET A 115 -1.59 -12.96 16.72
CA MET A 115 -2.69 -13.93 16.63
C MET A 115 -3.98 -13.27 16.15
N GLU A 116 -4.25 -12.02 16.52
CA GLU A 116 -5.41 -11.28 16.01
C GLU A 116 -5.36 -11.06 14.49
N LEU A 117 -4.17 -10.76 13.95
CA LEU A 117 -3.96 -10.59 12.51
C LEU A 117 -4.15 -11.90 11.74
N HIS A 118 -3.75 -13.03 12.31
CA HIS A 118 -3.87 -14.37 11.68
C HIS A 118 -5.21 -15.08 11.99
N GLY A 119 -5.88 -14.75 13.09
CA GLY A 119 -7.08 -15.45 13.58
C GLY A 119 -8.36 -15.13 12.82
N LYS A 120 -8.35 -14.09 11.98
CA LYS A 120 -9.49 -13.70 11.11
C LYS A 120 -9.47 -14.34 9.72
N GLY A 121 -8.68 -15.41 9.53
CA GLY A 121 -8.70 -16.27 8.34
C GLY A 121 -9.66 -17.47 8.44
N SER A 122 -10.41 -17.60 9.54
CA SER A 122 -11.26 -18.76 9.84
C SER A 122 -12.76 -18.50 9.63
N SER A 123 -13.12 -17.72 8.61
CA SER A 123 -14.54 -17.56 8.19
C SER A 123 -14.78 -18.24 6.85
N SER A 124 -14.53 -19.54 6.82
CA SER A 124 -15.23 -20.47 5.95
C SER A 124 -15.11 -21.88 6.55
N GLY A 125 -16.22 -22.34 7.14
CA GLY A 125 -16.63 -23.75 7.22
C GLY A 125 -15.67 -24.79 7.84
N ASN A 126 -16.06 -25.23 9.04
CA ASN A 126 -15.87 -26.55 9.64
C ASN A 126 -14.56 -26.93 10.34
N ALA A 127 -14.80 -27.71 11.39
CA ALA A 127 -13.97 -27.98 12.54
C ALA A 127 -12.88 -29.05 12.33
N SER A 128 -11.95 -29.01 13.29
CA SER A 128 -11.30 -30.12 14.00
C SER A 128 -9.79 -30.27 13.77
N GLY A 129 -9.08 -30.39 14.90
CA GLY A 129 -7.81 -31.08 15.00
C GLY A 129 -6.59 -30.33 14.50
N ALA A 130 -5.56 -30.27 15.34
CA ALA A 130 -4.22 -29.88 14.97
C ALA A 130 -3.73 -30.63 13.72
N GLU A 131 -3.15 -29.91 12.76
CA GLU A 131 -1.94 -30.30 12.05
C GLU A 131 -1.43 -29.15 11.16
N THR A 132 -0.12 -29.03 11.16
CA THR A 132 0.70 -27.98 10.56
C THR A 132 0.53 -27.92 9.04
N GLY A 133 0.16 -26.75 8.50
CA GLY A 133 0.36 -26.40 7.08
C GLY A 133 -0.91 -26.36 6.22
N ALA A 134 -1.37 -25.15 5.91
CA ALA A 134 -2.47 -24.94 4.96
C ALA A 134 -2.00 -25.23 3.52
N LYS A 135 -2.44 -26.35 2.94
CA LYS A 135 -2.31 -26.65 1.50
C LYS A 135 -3.31 -25.79 0.71
N VAL A 136 -2.79 -24.92 -0.16
CA VAL A 136 -3.57 -24.27 -1.24
C VAL A 136 -3.84 -25.31 -2.32
N LYS A 137 -5.10 -25.53 -2.69
CA LYS A 137 -5.49 -26.45 -3.79
C LYS A 137 -4.91 -25.95 -5.12
N ARG A 138 -3.87 -26.62 -5.63
CA ARG A 138 -3.34 -26.45 -7.00
C ARG A 138 -4.09 -27.41 -7.93
N ALA A 139 -4.43 -26.94 -9.13
CA ALA A 139 -5.34 -27.61 -10.06
C ALA A 139 -4.81 -28.90 -10.71
N ASN A 140 -3.53 -29.26 -10.52
CA ASN A 140 -2.96 -30.50 -11.07
C ASN A 140 -2.28 -31.28 -9.94
N GLY A 141 -2.83 -32.45 -9.62
CA GLY A 141 -2.48 -33.31 -8.49
C GLY A 141 -1.10 -33.96 -8.55
N TYR A 142 -0.05 -33.15 -8.67
CA TYR A 142 1.33 -33.60 -8.50
C TYR A 142 1.85 -33.17 -7.13
N GLU A 143 2.17 -34.16 -6.29
CA GLU A 143 2.74 -33.96 -4.96
C GLU A 143 4.22 -34.38 -4.98
N PRO A 144 5.17 -33.46 -4.73
CA PRO A 144 6.59 -33.82 -4.72
C PRO A 144 6.95 -34.63 -3.45
N PRO A 145 7.89 -35.57 -3.55
CA PRO A 145 8.25 -36.44 -2.44
C PRO A 145 8.90 -35.66 -1.30
N VAL A 146 8.46 -35.96 -0.07
CA VAL A 146 8.95 -35.34 1.16
C VAL A 146 10.36 -35.86 1.47
N GLN A 147 11.36 -34.96 1.54
CA GLN A 147 12.68 -35.31 2.07
C GLN A 147 12.56 -35.63 3.57
N LYS A 148 12.98 -36.83 3.96
CA LYS A 148 13.18 -37.19 5.36
C LYS A 148 14.41 -36.43 5.88
N SER A 149 14.24 -35.66 6.95
CA SER A 149 15.35 -35.07 7.69
C SER A 149 16.16 -36.18 8.34
N ALA A 150 17.45 -36.23 8.03
CA ALA A 150 18.47 -36.94 8.80
C ALA A 150 19.03 -36.02 9.89
#